data_AF-A0A2D9N5Z9-F1
#
_entry.id   AF-A0A2D9N5Z9-F1
#
_cell.length_a   1.000
_cell.length_b   1.000
_cell.length_c   1.000
_cell.angle_alpha   90.00
_cell.angle_beta   90.00
_cell.angle_gamma   90.00
#
_symmetry.space_group_name_H-M   'P 1'
#
loop_
_entity.id
_entity.type
_entity.pdbx_description
1 polymer ?
#
loop_
_entity_poly.entity_id
_entity_poly.type
_entity_poly.pdbx_seq_one_letter_code
_entity_poly.pdbx_strand_id
1 'polypeptide(L)'
;MAKFKLDETDHQILDMLIENTRTPFTDIAKRHKISAGTVHVRVKKMEEAGIIIGSSLTLDYEKLGYSFIAYVGVFLNKTSQTQFVLERINEIPFVTVAHVTTGKFNIFCKIRAKDTSHAKEIIYKIDDIEGVTRTETMISLEESINDKKRLMHSIFQNIKK
;
A
#
# COMPACT_ATOMS: atom_id res chain seq x y z
N MET A 1 11.07 -17.37 12.39
CA MET A 1 11.39 -15.98 12.77
C MET A 1 10.72 -15.68 14.11
N ALA A 2 11.45 -15.11 15.07
CA ALA A 2 10.87 -14.76 16.36
C ALA A 2 9.77 -13.70 16.17
N LYS A 3 8.57 -13.96 16.71
CA LYS A 3 7.44 -13.04 16.65
C LYS A 3 7.78 -11.83 17.52
N PHE A 4 8.16 -10.70 16.90
CA PHE A 4 8.30 -9.44 17.63
C PHE A 4 6.95 -9.12 18.28
N LYS A 5 6.92 -9.07 19.62
CA LYS A 5 5.70 -8.81 20.37
C LYS A 5 5.68 -7.32 20.73
N LEU A 6 4.82 -6.57 20.04
CA LEU A 6 4.54 -5.17 20.36
C LEU A 6 3.94 -5.08 21.77
N ASP A 7 4.49 -4.21 22.60
CA ASP A 7 3.88 -3.86 23.89
C ASP A 7 2.97 -2.62 23.75
N GLU A 8 2.32 -2.22 24.84
CA GLU A 8 1.41 -1.08 24.81
C GLU A 8 2.11 0.24 24.47
N THR A 9 3.38 0.41 24.85
CA THR A 9 4.15 1.62 24.51
C THR A 9 4.44 1.66 23.03
N ASP A 10 4.79 0.51 22.42
CA ASP A 10 5.03 0.42 20.98
C ASP A 10 3.78 0.77 20.17
N HIS A 11 2.61 0.24 20.57
CA HIS A 11 1.33 0.59 19.95
C HIS A 11 1.02 2.08 20.02
N GLN A 12 1.25 2.69 21.18
CA GLN A 12 1.03 4.12 21.38
C GLN A 12 1.96 4.99 20.52
N ILE A 13 3.23 4.58 20.39
CA ILE A 13 4.19 5.23 19.49
C ILE A 13 3.70 5.11 18.03
N LEU A 14 3.28 3.92 17.60
CA LEU A 14 2.77 3.68 16.25
C LEU A 14 1.52 4.51 15.96
N ASP A 15 0.55 4.58 16.87
CA ASP A 15 -0.66 5.40 16.71
C ASP A 15 -0.31 6.87 16.45
N MET A 16 0.63 7.44 17.21
CA MET A 16 1.07 8.83 17.00
C MET A 16 1.78 9.03 15.65
N LEU A 17 2.63 8.09 15.25
CA LEU A 17 3.37 8.17 13.99
C LEU A 17 2.48 7.92 12.76
N ILE A 18 1.45 7.08 12.88
CA ILE A 18 0.46 6.86 11.82
C ILE A 18 -0.39 8.10 11.62
N GLU A 19 -0.70 8.82 12.69
CA GLU A 19 -1.42 10.08 12.56
C GLU A 19 -0.56 11.15 11.92
N ASN A 20 0.69 11.29 12.37
CA ASN A 20 1.66 12.19 11.81
C ASN A 20 3.09 11.63 11.93
N THR A 21 3.65 11.19 10.80
CA THR A 21 5.00 10.62 10.72
C THR A 21 6.11 11.60 11.06
N ARG A 22 5.81 12.92 11.08
CA ARG A 22 6.76 13.98 11.44
C ARG A 22 6.73 14.35 12.92
N THR A 23 5.94 13.64 13.73
CA THR A 23 5.84 13.93 15.17
C THR A 23 7.22 13.75 15.83
N PRO A 24 7.78 14.79 16.48
CA PRO A 24 9.07 14.67 17.16
C PRO A 24 9.03 13.62 18.25
N PHE A 25 10.10 12.81 18.36
CA PHE A 25 10.20 11.79 19.41
C PHE A 25 10.17 12.40 20.82
N THR A 26 10.58 13.66 20.97
CA THR A 26 10.43 14.41 22.23
C THR A 26 8.97 14.61 22.64
N ASP A 27 8.06 14.78 21.68
CA ASP A 27 6.65 15.02 21.95
C ASP A 27 5.92 13.71 22.23
N ILE A 28 6.29 12.64 21.52
CA ILE A 28 5.86 11.26 21.83
C ILE A 28 6.32 10.89 23.25
N ALA A 29 7.59 11.15 23.56
CA ALA A 29 8.17 10.89 24.87
C ALA A 29 7.44 11.61 26.01
N LYS A 30 7.14 12.91 25.84
CA LYS A 30 6.36 13.71 26.80
C LYS A 30 4.97 13.12 27.05
N ARG A 31 4.26 12.72 25.99
CA ARG A 31 2.91 12.16 26.10
C ARG A 31 2.90 10.83 26.87
N HIS A 32 3.92 10.01 26.69
CA HIS A 32 4.01 8.67 27.27
C HIS A 32 4.91 8.57 28.51
N LYS A 33 5.39 9.70 29.05
CA LYS A 33 6.25 9.79 30.24
C LYS A 33 7.50 8.90 30.16
N ILE A 34 8.10 8.83 28.97
CA ILE A 34 9.35 8.10 28.71
C ILE A 34 10.40 9.06 28.16
N SER A 35 11.65 8.60 28.02
CA SER A 35 12.70 9.41 27.39
C SER A 35 12.60 9.38 25.86
N ALA A 36 13.04 10.43 25.18
CA ALA A 36 13.12 10.44 23.72
C ALA A 36 14.07 9.35 23.18
N GLY A 37 15.13 9.02 23.93
CA GLY A 37 16.01 7.90 23.61
C GLY A 37 15.30 6.54 23.65
N THR A 38 14.37 6.36 24.60
CA THR A 38 13.52 5.16 24.70
C THR A 38 12.61 5.03 23.47
N VAL A 39 11.97 6.12 23.04
CA VAL A 39 11.16 6.15 21.80
C VAL A 39 12.02 5.78 20.60
N HIS A 40 13.21 6.39 20.47
CA HIS A 40 14.13 6.12 19.36
C HIS A 40 14.51 4.63 19.27
N VAL A 41 14.92 4.03 20.39
CA VAL A 41 15.29 2.60 20.45
C VAL A 41 14.11 1.71 20.07
N ARG A 42 12.89 2.02 20.52
CA ARG A 42 11.69 1.24 20.20
C ARG A 42 11.32 1.32 18.72
N VAL A 43 11.32 2.53 18.13
CA VAL A 43 11.09 2.71 16.69
C VAL A 43 12.10 1.92 15.87
N LYS A 44 13.39 2.06 16.19
CA LYS A 44 14.46 1.32 15.50
C LYS A 44 14.27 -0.19 15.58
N LYS A 45 13.88 -0.72 16.74
CA LYS A 45 13.58 -2.15 16.91
C LYS A 45 12.39 -2.59 16.06
N MET A 46 11.34 -1.77 15.93
CA MET A 46 10.19 -2.07 15.07
C MET A 46 10.55 -2.01 13.57
N GLU A 47 11.47 -1.13 13.18
CA GLU A 47 12.05 -1.09 11.83
C GLU A 47 12.88 -2.34 11.54
N GLU A 48 13.80 -2.70 12.44
CA GLU A 48 14.62 -3.92 12.34
C GLU A 48 13.76 -5.20 12.30
N ALA A 49 12.61 -5.19 12.98
CA ALA A 49 11.64 -6.28 12.96
C ALA A 49 10.74 -6.31 11.71
N GLY A 50 10.83 -5.31 10.82
CA GLY A 50 10.02 -5.21 9.61
C GLY A 50 8.56 -4.82 9.87
N ILE A 51 8.21 -4.37 11.07
CA ILE A 51 6.88 -3.84 11.40
C ILE A 51 6.72 -2.44 10.78
N ILE A 52 7.75 -1.61 10.94
CA ILE A 52 7.86 -0.35 10.22
C ILE A 52 8.72 -0.60 8.98
N ILE A 53 8.07 -0.66 7.82
CA ILE A 53 8.75 -0.88 6.54
C ILE A 53 9.22 0.44 5.92
N GLY A 54 8.62 1.56 6.33
CA GLY A 54 9.00 2.90 5.91
C GLY A 54 7.97 3.95 6.31
N SER A 55 8.26 5.21 5.95
CA SER A 55 7.32 6.33 6.07
C SER A 55 7.02 6.89 4.68
N SER A 56 5.75 7.17 4.42
CA SER A 56 5.31 7.75 3.15
C SER A 56 4.38 8.93 3.38
N LEU A 57 4.40 9.88 2.45
CA LEU A 57 3.44 10.98 2.42
C LEU A 57 2.18 10.50 1.68
N THR A 58 1.03 10.82 2.25
CA THR A 58 -0.24 10.67 1.54
C THR A 58 -0.44 11.92 0.69
N LEU A 59 -0.56 11.74 -0.63
CA LEU A 59 -0.75 12.82 -1.59
C LEU A 59 -2.16 12.78 -2.15
N ASP A 60 -2.69 13.97 -2.42
CA ASP A 60 -3.94 14.14 -3.14
C ASP A 60 -3.67 14.00 -4.65
N TYR A 61 -3.87 12.78 -5.15
CA TYR A 61 -3.64 12.47 -6.57
C TYR A 61 -4.57 13.23 -7.50
N GLU A 62 -5.78 13.60 -7.08
CA GLU A 62 -6.69 14.38 -7.92
C GLU A 62 -6.12 15.77 -8.18
N LYS A 63 -5.59 16.43 -7.13
CA LYS A 63 -4.88 17.71 -7.27
C LYS A 63 -3.59 17.63 -8.08
N LEU A 64 -3.01 16.44 -8.19
CA LEU A 64 -1.86 16.17 -9.04
C LEU A 64 -2.25 15.80 -10.48
N GLY A 65 -3.55 15.81 -10.80
CA GLY A 65 -4.07 15.50 -12.13
C GLY A 65 -4.18 14.01 -12.43
N TYR A 66 -4.18 13.13 -11.41
CA TYR A 66 -4.33 11.67 -11.52
C TYR A 66 -5.61 11.17 -10.86
N SER A 67 -6.74 11.75 -11.26
CA SER A 67 -8.07 11.42 -10.73
C SER A 67 -8.70 10.18 -11.35
N PHE A 68 -8.27 9.77 -12.54
CA PHE A 68 -8.84 8.60 -13.20
C PHE A 68 -8.31 7.32 -12.55
N ILE A 69 -9.22 6.48 -12.04
CA ILE A 69 -8.88 5.17 -11.47
C ILE A 69 -9.56 4.09 -12.31
N ALA A 70 -8.82 3.04 -12.63
CA ALA A 70 -9.39 1.83 -13.18
C ALA A 70 -8.77 0.59 -12.55
N TYR A 71 -9.55 -0.48 -12.57
CA TYR A 71 -9.12 -1.81 -12.18
C TYR A 71 -8.98 -2.67 -13.42
N VAL A 72 -7.86 -3.38 -13.54
CA VAL A 72 -7.53 -4.17 -14.72
C VAL A 72 -7.34 -5.62 -14.28
N GLY A 73 -8.27 -6.49 -14.68
CA GLY A 73 -8.11 -7.93 -14.62
C GLY A 73 -7.24 -8.40 -15.78
N VAL A 74 -6.15 -9.10 -15.48
CA VAL A 74 -5.18 -9.59 -16.46
C VAL A 74 -5.28 -11.11 -16.54
N PHE A 75 -5.47 -11.63 -17.75
CA PHE A 75 -5.49 -13.06 -18.04
C PHE A 75 -4.17 -13.50 -18.62
N LEU A 76 -3.62 -14.59 -18.11
CA LEU A 76 -2.36 -15.15 -18.58
C LEU A 76 -2.57 -16.39 -19.42
N ASN A 77 -1.68 -16.61 -20.39
CA ASN A 77 -1.60 -17.84 -21.17
C ASN A 77 -1.36 -19.05 -20.27
N LYS A 78 -0.43 -18.91 -19.31
CA LYS A 78 -0.04 -19.96 -18.36
C LYS A 78 0.18 -19.34 -16.99
N THR A 79 -0.36 -19.95 -15.94
CA THR A 79 -0.16 -19.50 -14.56
C THR A 79 1.32 -19.48 -14.16
N SER A 80 2.16 -20.32 -14.77
CA SER A 80 3.62 -20.31 -14.53
C SER A 80 4.31 -19.00 -14.93
N GLN A 81 3.68 -18.16 -15.76
CA GLN A 81 4.22 -16.85 -16.17
C GLN A 81 3.86 -15.72 -15.20
N THR A 82 3.08 -15.98 -14.15
CA THR A 82 2.58 -14.94 -13.22
C THR A 82 3.69 -14.05 -12.67
N GLN A 83 4.79 -14.65 -12.22
CA GLN A 83 5.90 -13.89 -11.63
C GLN A 83 6.59 -12.98 -12.65
N PHE A 84 6.86 -13.50 -13.85
CA PHE A 84 7.45 -12.72 -14.95
C PHE A 84 6.56 -11.54 -15.35
N VAL A 85 5.25 -11.76 -15.47
CA VAL A 85 4.30 -10.70 -15.83
C VAL A 85 4.19 -9.65 -14.72
N LEU A 86 4.19 -10.06 -13.45
CA LEU A 86 4.21 -9.13 -12.32
C LEU A 86 5.45 -8.22 -12.30
N GLU A 87 6.62 -8.77 -12.62
CA GLU A 87 7.86 -7.98 -12.72
C GLU A 87 7.74 -6.90 -13.81
N ARG A 88 7.21 -7.25 -14.98
CA ARG A 88 6.94 -6.29 -16.07
C ARG A 88 5.86 -5.27 -15.70
N ILE A 89 4.79 -5.69 -15.02
CA ILE A 89 3.74 -4.79 -14.52
C ILE A 89 4.33 -3.78 -13.52
N ASN A 90 5.26 -4.20 -12.66
CA ASN A 90 5.90 -3.34 -11.68
C ASN A 90 6.80 -2.25 -12.32
N GLU A 91 7.23 -2.44 -13.56
CA GLU A 91 7.95 -1.43 -14.36
C GLU A 91 7.01 -0.33 -14.89
N ILE A 92 5.68 -0.50 -14.80
CA ILE A 92 4.67 0.47 -15.21
C ILE A 92 4.25 1.32 -14.00
N PRO A 93 4.74 2.58 -13.85
CA PRO A 93 4.58 3.33 -12.60
C PRO A 93 3.13 3.66 -12.23
N PHE A 94 2.25 3.65 -13.23
CA PHE A 94 0.83 3.95 -13.08
C PHE A 94 0.02 2.78 -12.55
N VAL A 95 0.60 1.57 -12.48
CA VAL A 95 0.03 0.43 -11.77
C VAL A 95 0.41 0.56 -10.29
N THR A 96 -0.56 0.97 -9.48
CA THR A 96 -0.34 1.31 -8.06
C THR A 96 -0.52 0.11 -7.12
N VAL A 97 -1.23 -0.91 -7.58
CA VAL A 97 -1.47 -2.16 -6.84
C VAL A 97 -1.60 -3.29 -7.87
N ALA A 98 -1.05 -4.46 -7.55
CA ALA A 98 -1.28 -5.70 -8.29
C ALA A 98 -1.43 -6.87 -7.30
N HIS A 99 -2.42 -7.73 -7.55
CA HIS A 99 -2.69 -8.92 -6.74
C HIS A 99 -2.75 -10.15 -7.63
N VAL A 100 -2.16 -11.26 -7.19
CA VAL A 100 -2.50 -12.57 -7.74
C VAL A 100 -3.82 -13.02 -7.14
N THR A 101 -4.76 -13.47 -7.96
CA THR A 101 -6.10 -13.85 -7.48
C THR A 101 -6.50 -15.25 -7.93
N THR A 102 -7.35 -15.91 -7.17
CA THR A 102 -7.98 -17.19 -7.52
C THR A 102 -9.22 -17.01 -8.41
N GLY A 103 -9.65 -15.78 -8.65
CA GLY A 103 -10.88 -15.44 -9.37
C GLY A 103 -10.75 -15.61 -10.88
N LYS A 104 -11.63 -14.91 -11.61
CA LYS A 104 -11.68 -14.95 -13.09
C LYS A 104 -10.36 -14.57 -13.76
N PHE A 105 -9.57 -13.70 -13.12
CA PHE A 105 -8.32 -13.15 -13.63
C PHE A 105 -7.14 -13.67 -12.82
N ASN A 106 -5.99 -13.89 -13.47
CA ASN A 106 -4.79 -14.34 -12.76
C ASN A 106 -4.20 -13.20 -11.91
N ILE A 107 -4.15 -11.99 -12.48
CA ILE A 107 -3.66 -10.79 -11.80
C ILE A 107 -4.75 -9.72 -11.82
N PHE A 108 -4.90 -8.99 -10.72
CA PHE A 108 -5.84 -7.89 -10.59
C PHE A 108 -5.10 -6.61 -10.18
N CYS A 109 -5.10 -5.63 -11.07
CA CYS A 109 -4.35 -4.39 -10.93
C CYS A 109 -5.27 -3.21 -10.61
N LYS A 110 -4.75 -2.23 -9.86
CA LYS A 110 -5.32 -0.89 -9.75
C LYS A 110 -4.39 0.11 -10.41
N ILE A 111 -4.90 0.84 -11.40
CA ILE A 111 -4.16 1.90 -12.08
C ILE A 111 -4.67 3.30 -11.69
N ARG A 112 -3.78 4.29 -11.76
CA ARG A 112 -4.12 5.72 -11.70
C ARG A 112 -3.63 6.40 -12.97
N ALA A 113 -4.51 7.14 -13.63
CA ALA A 113 -4.26 7.85 -14.87
C ALA A 113 -4.76 9.29 -14.78
N LYS A 114 -4.47 10.08 -15.82
CA LYS A 114 -4.89 11.48 -15.89
C LYS A 114 -6.31 11.61 -16.42
N ASP A 115 -6.60 10.82 -17.44
CA ASP A 115 -7.86 10.75 -18.16
C ASP A 115 -7.96 9.37 -18.83
N THR A 116 -9.04 9.16 -19.59
CA THR A 116 -9.30 7.94 -20.34
C THR A 116 -8.22 7.64 -21.39
N SER A 117 -7.63 8.67 -22.02
CA SER A 117 -6.58 8.49 -23.03
C SER A 117 -5.30 7.96 -22.41
N HIS A 118 -4.86 8.55 -21.30
CA HIS A 118 -3.72 8.06 -20.54
C HIS A 118 -3.99 6.66 -19.97
N ALA A 119 -5.21 6.38 -19.50
CA ALA A 119 -5.58 5.05 -19.03
C ALA A 119 -5.46 3.99 -20.14
N LYS A 120 -5.91 4.31 -21.35
CA LYS A 120 -5.77 3.44 -22.53
C LYS A 120 -4.30 3.09 -22.80
N GLU A 121 -3.41 4.07 -22.75
CA GLU A 121 -1.96 3.85 -22.94
C GLU A 121 -1.38 2.89 -21.87
N ILE A 122 -1.79 3.06 -20.61
CA ILE A 122 -1.37 2.20 -19.51
C ILE A 122 -1.87 0.76 -19.72
N ILE A 123 -3.15 0.61 -20.11
CA ILE A 123 -3.76 -0.71 -20.33
C ILE A 123 -3.08 -1.42 -21.51
N TYR A 124 -2.77 -0.72 -22.59
CA TYR A 124 -2.04 -1.30 -23.72
C TYR A 124 -0.63 -1.77 -23.32
N LYS A 125 0.07 -1.00 -22.48
CA LYS A 125 1.36 -1.46 -21.92
C LYS A 125 1.23 -2.74 -21.11
N ILE A 126 0.09 -2.99 -20.45
CA ILE A 126 -0.17 -4.25 -19.73
C ILE A 126 -0.51 -5.36 -20.73
N ASP A 127 -1.34 -5.08 -21.73
CA ASP A 127 -1.79 -6.03 -22.75
C ASP A 127 -0.62 -6.55 -23.61
N ASP A 128 0.35 -5.69 -23.92
CA ASP A 128 1.55 -6.00 -24.71
C ASP A 128 2.59 -6.86 -23.96
N ILE A 129 2.41 -7.12 -22.66
CA ILE A 129 3.35 -7.93 -21.90
C ILE A 129 3.25 -9.39 -22.36
N GLU A 130 4.40 -9.98 -22.72
CA GLU A 130 4.47 -11.40 -23.07
C GLU A 130 3.87 -12.28 -21.97
N GLY A 131 2.93 -13.15 -22.37
CA GLY A 131 2.21 -14.02 -21.44
C GLY A 131 0.84 -13.49 -21.05
N VAL A 132 0.55 -12.20 -21.27
CA VAL A 132 -0.81 -11.65 -21.20
C VAL A 132 -1.59 -12.06 -22.46
N THR A 133 -2.84 -12.47 -22.27
CA THR A 133 -3.74 -12.90 -23.36
C THR A 133 -4.82 -11.88 -23.67
N ARG A 134 -5.31 -11.23 -22.62
CA ARG A 134 -6.30 -10.16 -22.69
C ARG A 134 -6.36 -9.48 -21.33
N THR A 135 -6.96 -8.30 -21.34
CA THR A 135 -7.34 -7.55 -20.14
C THR A 135 -8.84 -7.30 -20.09
N GLU A 136 -9.38 -7.17 -18.88
CA GLU A 136 -10.76 -6.72 -18.62
C GLU A 136 -10.69 -5.53 -17.66
N THR A 137 -11.24 -4.39 -18.06
CA THR A 137 -11.09 -3.14 -17.31
C THR A 137 -12.41 -2.68 -16.73
N MET A 138 -12.39 -2.26 -15.46
CA MET A 138 -13.51 -1.63 -14.77
C MET A 138 -13.09 -0.23 -14.31
N ILE A 139 -13.83 0.78 -14.76
CA ILE A 139 -13.58 2.17 -14.35
C ILE A 139 -14.16 2.38 -12.95
N SER A 140 -13.37 2.99 -12.06
CA SER A 140 -13.87 3.43 -10.77
C SER A 140 -14.59 4.77 -10.96
N LEU A 141 -15.90 4.76 -10.73
CA LEU A 141 -16.70 5.98 -10.77
C LEU A 141 -16.47 6.85 -9.54
N GLU A 142 -16.22 6.20 -8.40
CA GLU A 142 -15.99 6.84 -7.11
C GLU A 142 -15.09 5.95 -6.23
N GLU A 143 -14.15 6.57 -5.50
CA GLU A 143 -13.40 5.93 -4.41
C GLU A 143 -14.01 6.36 -3.07
N SER A 144 -15.16 5.79 -2.69
CA SER A 144 -15.90 6.22 -1.49
C SER A 144 -15.17 5.93 -0.17
N ILE A 145 -14.24 4.96 -0.16
CA ILE A 145 -13.51 4.54 1.05
C ILE A 145 -12.05 4.24 0.68
N ASN A 146 -11.12 4.96 1.31
CA ASN A 146 -9.67 4.70 1.22
C ASN A 146 -8.99 5.06 2.56
N ASP A 147 -9.34 4.32 3.62
CA ASP A 147 -8.93 4.63 4.99
C ASP A 147 -8.08 3.50 5.60
N LYS A 148 -6.77 3.58 5.35
CA LYS A 148 -5.78 2.67 5.96
C LYS A 148 -5.59 2.96 7.45
N LYS A 149 -5.79 4.21 7.90
CA LYS A 149 -5.60 4.60 9.30
C LYS A 149 -6.60 3.88 10.19
N ARG A 150 -7.88 3.81 9.80
CA ARG A 150 -8.94 3.10 10.55
C ARG A 150 -8.62 1.63 10.79
N LEU A 151 -8.06 0.93 9.80
CA LEU A 151 -7.63 -0.45 9.97
C LEU A 151 -6.51 -0.56 11.03
N MET A 152 -5.50 0.32 10.96
CA MET A 152 -4.38 0.29 11.92
C MET A 152 -4.85 0.50 13.36
N HIS A 153 -5.70 1.51 13.60
CA HIS A 153 -6.28 1.75 14.92
C HIS A 153 -7.04 0.51 15.44
N SER A 154 -7.79 -0.17 14.58
CA SER A 154 -8.51 -1.40 14.95
C SER A 154 -7.56 -2.56 15.31
N ILE A 155 -6.47 -2.75 14.57
CA ILE A 155 -5.47 -3.78 14.87
C ILE A 155 -4.87 -3.55 16.26
N PHE A 156 -4.48 -2.31 16.59
CA PHE A 156 -3.84 -2.02 17.87
C PHE A 156 -4.81 -1.98 19.05
N GLN A 157 -6.08 -1.63 18.84
CA GLN A 157 -7.11 -1.70 19.88
C GLN A 157 -7.52 -3.15 20.20
N ASN A 158 -7.60 -4.03 19.19
CA ASN A 158 -7.99 -5.44 19.41
C ASN A 158 -6.91 -6.29 20.09
N ILE A 159 -5.63 -5.89 20.01
CA ILE A 159 -4.55 -6.55 20.78
C ILE A 159 -4.68 -6.28 22.30
N LYS A 160 -5.53 -5.33 22.72
CA LYS A 160 -5.81 -5.07 24.15
C LYS A 160 -6.79 -6.07 24.81
N LYS A 161 -7.42 -6.97 24.04
CA LYS A 161 -8.26 -8.06 24.55
C LYS A 161 -7.50 -9.39 24.50
#